data_AF-A0A9Q0NE90-F1
#
_entry.id   AF-A0A9Q0NE90-F1
#
_cell.length_a   1.000
_cell.length_b   1.000
_cell.length_c   1.000
_cell.angle_alpha   90.00
_cell.angle_beta   90.00
_cell.angle_gamma   90.00
#
_symmetry.space_group_name_H-M   'P 1'
#
loop_
_entity.id
_entity.type
_entity.pdbx_description
1 polymer ?
#
loop_
_entity_poly.entity_id
_entity_poly.type
_entity_poly.pdbx_seq_one_letter_code
_entity_poly.pdbx_strand_id
1 'polypeptide(L)'
;MQVTVYCDHRKKYGGMGTLNNHMNRNHKSIFDSEKRIREETVAAEKGHPITSYTPRTITSEIFRHKIVMFMICTDQPFTLVEDEFFRDLINYCSSDNKECKLFCAKTGKSDIESLYHEFKAKMKEILENNDGKISFKVLSITTDNAFNMDTMFTELEKLALQCSVTFDSKNFRVRCFAHIMNLSCQAMIHSVGDGDATKYSSDSEDDDEENVNRARDLPVIAKLRKGVVGIRKSPQRREIFSRQCIAANIKPKIVVRDVRTRWNSTHAMFERAKQLRQPYDLTLASIQKLRKYGLFDEDWEKIDKLIDLLSPFQEATLMLSNEHSPTISRIAGVYQELFNLLEKYVKTDVGDKGFLASKRAKRNDIQRYPAWLVEAAQRGLNKLEKCYPSSDGLVYIVGTVLDPRCKLLWYKATGWPKEWIDHCRKGVTELYKSQYKRIDVESTTTAPSNGQTKHSFKDLFSKQTKQYQKSSADDELKAYLSENVVDPDLLVKEKSGIDGVLGWWKIHQKEYPCLSKMARDFLPAAGTGVPVERFFSSGVDVVSPKQQSMSAQTIQMRICLKAWLKEKNSFKHDVFRAIAHKFGAMTADETEFVS
;
A
#
# COMPACT_ATOMS: atom_id res chain seq x y z
N MET A 1 -6.64 -11.85 -9.43
CA MET A 1 -5.19 -12.14 -9.34
C MET A 1 -4.48 -11.13 -10.24
N GLN A 2 -3.62 -10.28 -9.68
CA GLN A 2 -2.71 -9.41 -10.43
C GLN A 2 -1.33 -10.07 -10.43
N VAL A 3 -0.67 -10.11 -11.59
CA VAL A 3 0.69 -10.63 -11.75
C VAL A 3 1.59 -9.46 -12.16
N THR A 4 2.63 -9.20 -11.36
CA THR A 4 3.68 -8.22 -11.67
C THR A 4 5.03 -8.93 -11.48
N VAL A 5 5.93 -8.81 -12.45
CA VAL A 5 7.27 -9.43 -12.44
C VAL A 5 8.30 -8.35 -12.14
N TYR A 6 9.16 -8.55 -11.14
CA TYR A 6 10.29 -7.66 -10.88
C TYR A 6 11.53 -8.39 -10.34
N CYS A 7 12.71 -7.86 -10.66
CA CYS A 7 14.02 -8.35 -10.27
C CYS A 7 14.75 -7.26 -9.46
N ASP A 8 15.21 -7.55 -8.22
CA ASP A 8 16.62 -7.40 -7.78
C ASP A 8 16.95 -6.98 -6.30
N HIS A 9 18.12 -7.48 -5.85
CA HIS A 9 19.10 -7.34 -4.73
C HIS A 9 18.94 -6.60 -3.34
N ARG A 10 19.04 -7.43 -2.26
CA ARG A 10 19.77 -7.41 -0.93
C ARG A 10 20.06 -6.11 -0.10
N LYS A 11 19.68 -6.09 1.22
CA LYS A 11 20.54 -6.18 2.47
C LYS A 11 19.81 -5.80 3.81
N LYS A 12 20.36 -6.34 4.93
CA LYS A 12 19.84 -6.62 6.31
C LYS A 12 19.71 -5.47 7.35
N TYR A 13 18.89 -5.66 8.40
CA TYR A 13 18.77 -4.82 9.63
C TYR A 13 19.01 -5.61 10.95
N GLY A 14 19.39 -4.91 12.05
CA GLY A 14 19.74 -5.45 13.39
C GLY A 14 18.85 -4.92 14.55
N GLY A 15 18.87 -5.62 15.71
CA GLY A 15 17.77 -5.73 16.70
C GLY A 15 17.71 -4.83 17.95
N MET A 16 16.71 -5.14 18.82
CA MET A 16 16.00 -4.27 19.80
C MET A 16 16.46 -4.31 21.28
N GLY A 17 17.70 -4.68 21.61
CA GLY A 17 18.12 -4.85 23.02
C GLY A 17 18.22 -3.54 23.85
N THR A 18 18.26 -2.38 23.21
CA THR A 18 18.66 -1.12 23.86
C THR A 18 17.48 -0.34 24.48
N LEU A 19 16.23 -0.70 24.13
CA LEU A 19 15.03 0.06 24.51
C LEU A 19 14.57 -0.21 25.95
N ASN A 20 14.61 -1.47 26.40
CA ASN A 20 14.17 -1.85 27.74
C ASN A 20 15.04 -1.25 28.85
N ASN A 21 16.35 -1.18 28.62
CA ASN A 21 17.29 -0.60 29.57
C ASN A 21 17.14 0.92 29.70
N HIS A 22 16.63 1.58 28.67
CA HIS A 22 16.38 3.02 28.66
C HIS A 22 15.08 3.38 29.40
N MET A 23 14.02 2.57 29.23
CA MET A 23 12.74 2.81 29.91
C MET A 23 12.85 2.65 31.43
N ASN A 24 13.58 1.64 31.89
CA ASN A 24 13.76 1.38 33.32
C ASN A 24 14.60 2.48 34.04
N ARG A 25 15.50 3.15 33.32
CA ARG A 25 16.39 4.17 33.91
C ARG A 25 15.79 5.57 33.95
N ASN A 26 15.08 5.98 32.90
CA ASN A 26 14.71 7.39 32.70
C ASN A 26 13.21 7.66 32.78
N HIS A 27 12.38 6.64 32.71
CA HIS A 27 10.92 6.76 32.72
C HIS A 27 10.33 5.90 33.81
N LYS A 28 10.89 6.00 35.03
CA LYS A 28 10.52 5.16 36.17
C LYS A 28 9.04 5.24 36.51
N SER A 29 8.40 6.41 36.40
CA SER A 29 6.95 6.56 36.59
C SER A 29 6.09 5.89 35.52
N ILE A 30 6.56 5.85 34.26
CA ILE A 30 5.88 5.15 33.14
C ILE A 30 6.12 3.65 33.24
N PHE A 31 7.34 3.25 33.62
CA PHE A 31 7.69 1.86 33.88
C PHE A 31 6.95 1.32 35.10
N ASP A 32 6.79 2.12 36.16
CA ASP A 32 6.03 1.78 37.37
C ASP A 32 4.51 1.88 37.15
N SER A 33 4.03 2.70 36.20
CA SER A 33 2.62 2.69 35.78
C SER A 33 2.32 1.50 34.86
N GLU A 34 3.22 1.13 33.95
CA GLU A 34 3.11 -0.11 33.18
C GLU A 34 3.28 -1.34 34.06
N LYS A 35 4.12 -1.28 35.10
CA LYS A 35 4.25 -2.33 36.11
C LYS A 35 3.02 -2.40 37.01
N ARG A 36 2.42 -1.26 37.41
CA ARG A 36 1.14 -1.23 38.12
C ARG A 36 -0.01 -1.71 37.27
N ILE A 37 -0.10 -1.29 36.00
CA ILE A 37 -1.09 -1.82 35.05
C ILE A 37 -0.88 -3.32 34.88
N ARG A 38 0.37 -3.81 34.77
CA ARG A 38 0.66 -5.26 34.73
C ARG A 38 0.32 -5.98 36.03
N GLU A 39 0.60 -5.38 37.19
CA GLU A 39 0.30 -5.95 38.51
C GLU A 39 -1.21 -5.91 38.80
N GLU A 40 -1.94 -4.90 38.33
CA GLU A 40 -3.40 -4.78 38.34
C GLU A 40 -4.06 -5.72 37.32
N THR A 41 -3.45 -5.94 36.16
CA THR A 41 -3.86 -6.98 35.19
C THR A 41 -3.64 -8.37 35.80
N VAL A 42 -2.51 -8.59 36.47
CA VAL A 42 -2.20 -9.84 37.19
C VAL A 42 -3.05 -9.99 38.47
N ALA A 43 -3.49 -8.90 39.11
CA ALA A 43 -4.40 -8.94 40.25
C ALA A 43 -5.85 -9.18 39.81
N ALA A 44 -6.27 -8.66 38.66
CA ALA A 44 -7.53 -8.99 38.01
C ALA A 44 -7.57 -10.47 37.56
N GLU A 45 -6.43 -11.03 37.17
CA GLU A 45 -6.25 -12.48 36.94
C GLU A 45 -6.27 -13.31 38.24
N LYS A 46 -5.87 -12.74 39.39
CA LYS A 46 -5.84 -13.44 40.70
C LYS A 46 -7.18 -13.48 41.44
N GLY A 47 -8.20 -12.76 40.96
CA GLY A 47 -9.51 -12.66 41.60
C GLY A 47 -10.63 -13.52 41.02
N HIS A 48 -10.41 -14.14 39.85
CA HIS A 48 -11.35 -15.12 39.31
C HIS A 48 -10.88 -16.52 39.71
N PRO A 49 -11.72 -17.35 40.35
CA PRO A 49 -11.50 -18.78 40.28
C PRO A 49 -11.35 -19.09 38.79
N ILE A 50 -10.24 -19.70 38.39
CA ILE A 50 -10.09 -20.26 37.04
C ILE A 50 -11.20 -21.31 36.93
N THR A 51 -12.37 -20.88 36.45
CA THR A 51 -13.49 -21.75 36.13
C THR A 51 -13.00 -22.64 35.00
N SER A 52 -12.73 -23.90 35.35
CA SER A 52 -12.36 -25.02 34.48
C SER A 52 -11.34 -24.68 33.42
N TYR A 53 -10.05 -24.79 33.75
CA TYR A 53 -9.03 -25.05 32.75
C TYR A 53 -9.37 -26.41 32.11
N THR A 54 -10.02 -26.40 30.95
CA THR A 54 -10.15 -27.63 30.16
C THR A 54 -8.74 -28.07 29.80
N PRO A 55 -8.31 -29.29 30.17
CA PRO A 55 -6.99 -29.78 29.81
C PRO A 55 -6.85 -29.71 28.28
N ARG A 56 -5.96 -28.85 27.78
CA ARG A 56 -5.66 -28.83 26.35
C ARG A 56 -4.79 -30.04 26.06
N THR A 57 -5.36 -31.05 25.40
CA THR A 57 -4.62 -32.24 24.98
C THR A 57 -3.55 -31.83 23.97
N ILE A 58 -2.28 -31.90 24.37
CA ILE A 58 -1.15 -31.69 23.46
C ILE A 58 -0.92 -33.03 22.75
N THR A 59 -1.29 -33.10 21.48
CA THR A 59 -0.97 -34.25 20.62
C THR A 59 0.23 -33.92 19.74
N SER A 60 0.92 -34.95 19.25
CA SER A 60 2.04 -34.80 18.31
C SER A 60 1.64 -34.01 17.06
N GLU A 61 0.39 -34.19 16.63
CA GLU A 61 -0.17 -33.49 15.48
C GLU A 61 -0.35 -31.99 15.75
N ILE A 62 -0.95 -31.61 16.89
CA ILE A 62 -1.17 -30.20 17.24
C ILE A 62 0.18 -29.49 17.45
N PHE A 63 1.11 -30.14 18.15
CA PHE A 63 2.45 -29.62 18.38
C PHE A 63 3.16 -29.33 17.03
N ARG A 64 3.12 -30.30 16.12
CA ARG A 64 3.70 -30.19 14.78
C ARG A 64 3.08 -29.05 13.97
N HIS A 65 1.76 -28.91 13.97
CA HIS A 65 1.07 -27.80 13.29
C HIS A 65 1.46 -26.42 13.87
N LYS A 66 1.64 -26.30 15.18
CA LYS A 66 2.10 -25.05 15.82
C LYS A 66 3.52 -24.67 15.39
N ILE A 67 4.43 -25.63 15.27
CA ILE A 67 5.80 -25.39 14.76
C ILE A 67 5.76 -24.97 13.29
N VAL A 68 4.96 -25.63 12.45
CA VAL A 68 4.78 -25.26 11.03
C VAL A 68 4.25 -23.83 10.89
N MET A 69 3.26 -23.45 11.70
CA MET A 69 2.73 -22.09 11.76
C MET A 69 3.79 -21.07 12.16
N PHE A 70 4.58 -21.36 13.18
CA PHE A 70 5.71 -20.53 13.58
C PHE A 70 6.71 -20.33 12.43
N MET A 71 7.05 -21.40 11.71
CA MET A 71 7.97 -21.35 10.56
C MET A 71 7.42 -20.52 9.39
N ILE A 72 6.12 -20.55 9.14
CA ILE A 72 5.46 -19.75 8.09
C ILE A 72 5.41 -18.27 8.50
N CYS A 73 4.90 -17.97 9.70
CA CYS A 73 4.64 -16.59 10.11
C CYS A 73 5.91 -15.77 10.38
N THR A 74 7.02 -16.46 10.69
CA THR A 74 8.32 -15.85 11.01
C THR A 74 9.44 -16.17 10.00
N ASP A 75 9.09 -16.73 8.84
CA ASP A 75 10.01 -17.00 7.72
C ASP A 75 11.21 -17.91 8.06
N GLN A 76 11.07 -18.82 9.03
CA GLN A 76 12.17 -19.70 9.45
C GLN A 76 12.53 -20.74 8.38
N PRO A 77 13.80 -21.17 8.29
CA PRO A 77 14.21 -22.23 7.38
C PRO A 77 13.64 -23.59 7.81
N PHE A 78 13.47 -24.51 6.85
CA PHE A 78 13.06 -25.89 7.15
C PHE A 78 14.04 -26.62 8.07
N THR A 79 15.32 -26.27 8.00
CA THR A 79 16.37 -26.85 8.84
C THR A 79 16.32 -26.37 10.29
N LEU A 80 15.45 -25.41 10.65
CA LEU A 80 15.31 -24.96 12.05
C LEU A 80 14.99 -26.13 12.97
N VAL A 81 14.11 -27.03 12.57
CA VAL A 81 13.73 -28.21 13.38
C VAL A 81 14.86 -29.23 13.49
N GLU A 82 15.94 -29.06 12.74
CA GLU A 82 17.15 -29.89 12.77
C GLU A 82 18.30 -29.21 13.52
N ASP A 83 18.18 -27.94 13.87
CA ASP A 83 19.17 -27.19 14.64
C ASP A 83 19.31 -27.76 16.05
N GLU A 84 20.55 -27.98 16.49
CA GLU A 84 20.87 -28.63 17.76
C GLU A 84 20.36 -27.83 18.97
N PHE A 85 20.56 -26.51 18.97
CA PHE A 85 20.10 -25.64 20.06
C PHE A 85 18.58 -25.48 20.08
N PHE A 86 17.94 -25.44 18.91
CA PHE A 86 16.49 -25.43 18.84
C PHE A 86 15.90 -26.77 19.34
N ARG A 87 16.52 -27.90 19.01
CA ARG A 87 16.11 -29.21 19.53
C ARG A 87 16.29 -29.31 21.03
N ASP A 88 17.43 -28.86 21.56
CA ASP A 88 17.70 -28.83 22.99
C ASP A 88 16.66 -27.97 23.74
N LEU A 89 16.37 -26.76 23.23
CA LEU A 89 15.35 -25.88 23.79
C LEU A 89 13.97 -26.56 23.87
N ILE A 90 13.52 -27.17 22.77
CA ILE A 90 12.22 -27.85 22.75
C ILE A 90 12.22 -29.03 23.72
N ASN A 91 13.26 -29.86 23.71
CA ASN A 91 13.39 -30.99 24.62
C ASN A 91 13.40 -30.56 26.09
N TYR A 92 14.06 -29.44 26.40
CA TYR A 92 14.05 -28.85 27.74
C TYR A 92 12.65 -28.40 28.15
N CYS A 93 11.92 -27.74 27.24
CA CYS A 93 10.55 -27.29 27.50
C CYS A 93 9.51 -28.43 27.55
N SER A 94 9.82 -29.60 26.99
CA SER A 94 8.88 -30.71 26.86
C SER A 94 9.41 -32.05 27.37
N SER A 95 10.30 -32.02 28.36
CA SER A 95 10.97 -33.21 28.91
C SER A 95 9.98 -34.33 29.32
N ASP A 96 8.80 -33.92 29.79
CA ASP A 96 7.80 -34.83 30.35
C ASP A 96 6.68 -35.19 29.35
N ASN A 97 6.69 -34.60 28.14
CA ASN A 97 5.64 -34.81 27.14
C ASN A 97 6.19 -35.47 25.86
N LYS A 98 5.91 -36.78 25.72
CA LYS A 98 6.34 -37.60 24.58
C LYS A 98 5.72 -37.18 23.24
N GLU A 99 4.65 -36.38 23.26
CA GLU A 99 3.98 -35.87 22.06
C GLU A 99 4.74 -34.69 21.43
N CYS A 100 5.59 -33.98 22.18
CA CYS A 100 6.33 -32.80 21.70
C CYS A 100 7.63 -33.16 20.98
N LYS A 101 7.57 -34.01 19.96
CA LYS A 101 8.75 -34.42 19.18
C LYS A 101 8.93 -33.58 17.92
N LEU A 102 10.12 -33.03 17.75
CA LEU A 102 10.49 -32.32 16.52
C LEU A 102 10.67 -33.28 15.34
N PHE A 103 10.11 -32.90 14.21
CA PHE A 103 10.20 -33.59 12.93
C PHE A 103 11.45 -33.15 12.14
N CYS A 104 11.71 -33.77 10.98
CA CYS A 104 12.81 -33.37 10.09
C CYS A 104 12.37 -32.33 9.06
N ALA A 105 13.32 -31.65 8.41
CA ALA A 105 13.06 -30.57 7.45
C ALA A 105 12.14 -31.03 6.29
N LYS A 106 12.34 -32.25 5.79
CA LYS A 106 11.49 -32.85 4.73
C LYS A 106 10.02 -32.94 5.16
N THR A 107 9.80 -33.29 6.41
CA THR A 107 8.48 -33.42 7.01
C THR A 107 7.82 -32.05 7.15
N GLY A 108 8.55 -31.05 7.64
CA GLY A 108 8.06 -29.66 7.72
C GLY A 108 7.70 -29.07 6.36
N LYS A 109 8.49 -29.37 5.32
CA LYS A 109 8.17 -29.01 3.94
C LYS A 109 6.84 -29.64 3.50
N SER A 110 6.69 -30.96 3.68
CA SER A 110 5.48 -31.68 3.32
C SER A 110 4.23 -31.12 4.01
N ASP A 111 4.36 -30.69 5.27
CA ASP A 111 3.23 -30.11 6.01
C ASP A 111 2.83 -28.73 5.51
N ILE A 112 3.82 -27.89 5.16
CA ILE A 112 3.55 -26.59 4.53
C ILE A 112 2.81 -26.79 3.20
N GLU A 113 3.24 -27.75 2.39
CA GLU A 113 2.58 -28.09 1.12
C GLU A 113 1.14 -28.59 1.35
N SER A 114 0.94 -29.51 2.30
CA SER A 114 -0.37 -30.02 2.69
C SER A 114 -1.30 -28.89 3.16
N LEU A 115 -0.82 -28.05 4.07
CA LEU A 115 -1.55 -26.92 4.62
C LEU A 115 -1.95 -25.92 3.52
N TYR A 116 -1.05 -25.62 2.58
CA TYR A 116 -1.37 -24.78 1.42
C TYR A 116 -2.53 -25.34 0.60
N HIS A 117 -2.49 -26.64 0.30
CA HIS A 117 -3.54 -27.29 -0.48
C HIS A 117 -4.88 -27.31 0.25
N GLU A 118 -4.89 -27.50 1.57
CA GLU A 118 -6.11 -27.42 2.37
C GLU A 118 -6.68 -26.00 2.43
N PHE A 119 -5.86 -25.00 2.73
CA PHE A 119 -6.28 -23.59 2.68
C PHE A 119 -6.89 -23.25 1.32
N LYS A 120 -6.22 -23.68 0.24
CA LYS A 120 -6.68 -23.47 -1.13
C LYS A 120 -8.02 -24.17 -1.39
N ALA A 121 -8.18 -25.42 -0.97
CA ALA A 121 -9.41 -26.18 -1.14
C ALA A 121 -10.56 -25.54 -0.35
N LYS A 122 -10.32 -25.12 0.89
CA LYS A 122 -11.34 -24.48 1.73
C LYS A 122 -11.74 -23.11 1.22
N MET A 123 -10.78 -22.30 0.75
CA MET A 123 -11.10 -21.06 0.05
C MET A 123 -11.96 -21.31 -1.17
N LYS A 124 -11.62 -22.32 -1.98
CA LYS A 124 -12.42 -22.69 -3.15
C LYS A 124 -13.84 -23.07 -2.75
N GLU A 125 -14.02 -23.92 -1.75
CA GLU A 125 -15.33 -24.33 -1.23
C GLU A 125 -16.18 -23.14 -0.75
N ILE A 126 -15.60 -22.22 0.03
CA ILE A 126 -16.32 -21.02 0.52
C ILE A 126 -16.71 -20.11 -0.65
N LEU A 127 -15.85 -19.98 -1.66
CA LEU A 127 -16.15 -19.19 -2.85
C LEU A 127 -17.23 -19.84 -3.73
N GLU A 128 -17.25 -21.17 -3.84
CA GLU A 128 -18.26 -21.93 -4.59
C GLU A 128 -19.63 -21.90 -3.91
N ASN A 129 -19.66 -21.91 -2.58
CA ASN A 129 -20.88 -21.87 -1.77
C ASN A 129 -21.39 -20.45 -1.49
N ASN A 130 -20.77 -19.43 -2.07
CA ASN A 130 -21.25 -18.05 -1.93
C ASN A 130 -22.52 -17.85 -2.78
N ASP A 131 -23.59 -17.32 -2.19
CA ASP A 131 -24.85 -17.03 -2.88
C ASP A 131 -24.69 -16.10 -4.12
N GLY A 132 -23.56 -15.39 -4.22
CA GLY A 132 -23.17 -14.64 -5.41
C GLY A 132 -22.35 -15.46 -6.41
N LYS A 133 -22.65 -15.31 -7.71
CA LYS A 133 -21.75 -15.81 -8.77
C LYS A 133 -20.40 -15.08 -8.67
N ILE A 134 -19.35 -15.78 -8.24
CA ILE A 134 -17.98 -15.29 -8.24
C ILE A 134 -17.31 -15.76 -9.53
N SER A 135 -16.86 -14.81 -10.35
CA SER A 135 -16.07 -15.10 -11.55
C SER A 135 -14.70 -14.47 -11.42
N PHE A 136 -13.64 -15.22 -11.73
CA PHE A 136 -12.30 -14.66 -11.83
C PHE A 136 -12.13 -14.00 -13.21
N LYS A 137 -12.24 -12.67 -13.25
CA LYS A 137 -11.94 -11.88 -14.44
C LYS A 137 -10.59 -11.19 -14.25
N VAL A 138 -9.71 -11.28 -15.24
CA VAL A 138 -8.56 -10.37 -15.34
C VAL A 138 -9.09 -9.11 -16.01
N LEU A 139 -9.50 -8.15 -15.20
CA LEU A 139 -10.05 -6.90 -15.72
C LEU A 139 -8.93 -5.95 -16.12
N SER A 140 -8.05 -5.62 -15.17
CA SER A 140 -6.98 -4.66 -15.37
C SER A 140 -5.68 -5.10 -14.72
N ILE A 141 -4.56 -4.73 -15.33
CA ILE A 141 -3.23 -5.07 -14.82
C ILE A 141 -2.43 -3.80 -14.61
N THR A 142 -1.87 -3.66 -13.41
CA THR A 142 -1.05 -2.51 -13.03
C THR A 142 0.43 -2.83 -13.27
N THR A 143 1.09 -2.02 -14.10
CA THR A 143 2.53 -2.16 -14.39
C THR A 143 3.24 -0.82 -14.35
N ASP A 144 4.57 -0.84 -14.28
CA ASP A 144 5.35 0.38 -14.42
C ASP A 144 5.21 0.99 -15.83
N ASN A 145 5.80 2.18 -16.00
CA ASN A 145 5.70 2.94 -17.24
C ASN A 145 6.90 2.73 -18.15
N ALA A 146 7.62 1.62 -18.00
CA ALA A 146 8.71 1.31 -18.90
C ALA A 146 8.17 0.98 -20.31
N PHE A 147 8.92 1.37 -21.34
CA PHE A 147 8.50 1.22 -22.74
C PHE A 147 8.33 -0.25 -23.15
N ASN A 148 9.15 -1.15 -22.61
CA ASN A 148 9.02 -2.59 -22.83
C ASN A 148 7.68 -3.17 -22.32
N MET A 149 7.01 -2.50 -21.38
CA MET A 149 5.67 -2.90 -20.94
C MET A 149 4.62 -2.65 -22.03
N ASP A 150 4.82 -1.69 -22.94
CA ASP A 150 3.90 -1.49 -24.07
C ASP A 150 3.89 -2.75 -24.97
N THR A 151 5.08 -3.26 -25.34
CA THR A 151 5.22 -4.51 -26.11
C THR A 151 4.68 -5.73 -25.38
N MET A 152 4.94 -5.85 -24.08
CA MET A 152 4.44 -6.96 -23.26
C MET A 152 2.91 -7.02 -23.29
N PHE A 153 2.23 -5.87 -23.17
CA PHE A 153 0.78 -5.84 -23.16
C PHE A 153 0.16 -6.14 -24.54
N THR A 154 0.83 -5.78 -25.64
CA THR A 154 0.42 -6.20 -26.98
C THR A 154 0.47 -7.72 -27.13
N GLU A 155 1.51 -8.37 -26.61
CA GLU A 155 1.60 -9.84 -26.64
C GLU A 155 0.63 -10.49 -25.65
N LEU A 156 0.43 -9.89 -24.48
CA LEU A 156 -0.53 -10.38 -23.49
C LEU A 156 -1.95 -10.37 -24.03
N GLU A 157 -2.35 -9.33 -24.76
CA GLU A 157 -3.67 -9.27 -25.41
C GLU A 157 -3.85 -10.40 -26.43
N LYS A 158 -2.83 -10.72 -27.24
CA LYS A 158 -2.86 -11.86 -28.16
C LYS A 158 -3.00 -13.19 -27.42
N LEU A 159 -2.25 -13.39 -26.35
CA LEU A 159 -2.32 -14.61 -25.52
C LEU A 159 -3.68 -14.73 -24.80
N ALA A 160 -4.21 -13.63 -24.28
CA ALA A 160 -5.53 -13.60 -23.66
C ALA A 160 -6.60 -14.05 -24.66
N LEU A 161 -6.54 -13.54 -25.90
CA LEU A 161 -7.47 -13.95 -26.96
C LEU A 161 -7.37 -15.45 -27.28
N GLN A 162 -6.17 -16.02 -27.33
CA GLN A 162 -5.96 -17.47 -27.52
C GLN A 162 -6.61 -18.30 -26.39
N CYS A 163 -6.64 -17.76 -25.17
CA CYS A 163 -7.28 -18.37 -24.03
C CYS A 163 -8.78 -18.02 -23.89
N SER A 164 -9.39 -17.40 -24.90
CA SER A 164 -10.79 -16.91 -24.85
C SER A 164 -11.06 -15.89 -23.73
N VAL A 165 -10.04 -15.12 -23.35
CA VAL A 165 -10.13 -14.02 -22.39
C VAL A 165 -10.10 -12.70 -23.16
N THR A 166 -11.17 -11.92 -23.05
CA THR A 166 -11.22 -10.56 -23.62
C THR A 166 -10.42 -9.61 -22.74
N PHE A 167 -9.31 -9.07 -23.27
CA PHE A 167 -8.47 -8.10 -22.59
C PHE A 167 -7.98 -7.04 -23.59
N ASP A 168 -8.28 -5.77 -23.32
CA ASP A 168 -7.83 -4.64 -24.13
C ASP A 168 -6.64 -3.98 -23.44
N SER A 169 -5.46 -4.07 -24.06
CA SER A 169 -4.21 -3.56 -23.51
C SER A 169 -4.19 -2.05 -23.32
N LYS A 170 -4.94 -1.29 -24.11
CA LYS A 170 -4.98 0.17 -24.05
C LYS A 170 -5.94 0.65 -22.96
N ASN A 171 -7.12 0.06 -22.91
CA ASN A 171 -8.21 0.51 -22.05
C ASN A 171 -8.12 -0.04 -20.63
N PHE A 172 -7.49 -1.19 -20.43
CA PHE A 172 -7.44 -1.86 -19.13
C PHE A 172 -6.03 -2.10 -18.57
N ARG A 173 -5.01 -1.52 -19.20
CA ARG A 173 -3.71 -1.35 -18.52
C ARG A 173 -3.79 -0.18 -17.55
N VAL A 174 -3.38 -0.43 -16.32
CA VAL A 174 -3.15 0.61 -15.32
C VAL A 174 -1.65 0.89 -15.28
N ARG A 175 -1.27 2.10 -15.61
CA ARG A 175 0.06 2.65 -15.33
C ARG A 175 0.22 2.93 -13.83
N CYS A 176 1.28 2.39 -13.24
CA CYS A 176 1.57 2.51 -11.83
C CYS A 176 1.82 3.97 -11.46
N PHE A 177 0.88 4.58 -10.74
CA PHE A 177 0.97 5.98 -10.40
C PHE A 177 2.10 6.29 -9.40
N ALA A 178 2.44 5.35 -8.52
CA ALA A 178 3.60 5.46 -7.65
C ALA A 178 4.91 5.58 -8.45
N HIS A 179 5.01 4.88 -9.59
CA HIS A 179 6.15 4.99 -10.49
C HIS A 179 6.17 6.36 -11.20
N ILE A 180 5.00 6.88 -11.63
CA ILE A 180 4.87 8.22 -12.22
C ILE A 180 5.36 9.30 -11.25
N MET A 181 4.85 9.28 -10.02
CA MET A 181 5.30 10.20 -8.96
C MET A 181 6.80 10.08 -8.72
N ASN A 182 7.34 8.86 -8.71
CA ASN A 182 8.78 8.66 -8.58
C ASN A 182 9.57 9.31 -9.73
N LEU A 183 9.13 9.18 -10.99
CA LEU A 183 9.80 9.84 -12.12
C LEU A 183 9.76 11.37 -12.00
N SER A 184 8.63 11.94 -11.57
CA SER A 184 8.48 13.38 -11.36
C SER A 184 9.39 13.86 -10.21
N CYS A 185 9.27 13.28 -9.02
CA CYS A 185 10.07 13.63 -7.86
C CYS A 185 11.58 13.45 -8.07
N GLN A 186 12.00 12.38 -8.73
CA GLN A 186 13.41 12.20 -9.08
C GLN A 186 13.88 13.30 -10.03
N ALA A 187 13.09 13.68 -11.04
CA ALA A 187 13.47 14.78 -11.94
C ALA A 187 13.65 16.11 -11.18
N MET A 188 12.78 16.39 -10.19
CA MET A 188 12.91 17.56 -9.31
C MET A 188 14.19 17.47 -8.47
N ILE A 189 14.42 16.37 -7.77
CA ILE A 189 15.60 16.13 -6.93
C ILE A 189 16.90 16.23 -7.73
N HIS A 190 16.95 15.62 -8.92
CA HIS A 190 18.13 15.65 -9.79
C HIS A 190 18.46 17.06 -10.29
N SER A 191 17.46 17.91 -10.53
CA SER A 191 17.67 19.30 -10.97
C SER A 191 18.41 20.16 -9.95
N VAL A 192 18.21 19.90 -8.65
CA VAL A 192 18.84 20.65 -7.54
C VAL A 192 20.25 20.11 -7.23
N GLY A 193 20.69 19.11 -7.99
CA GLY A 193 21.97 18.45 -7.82
C GLY A 193 21.88 17.30 -6.84
N ASP A 194 21.45 16.14 -7.34
CA ASP A 194 21.61 14.85 -6.64
C ASP A 194 23.10 14.42 -6.65
N GLY A 195 23.86 14.90 -7.66
CA GLY A 195 25.26 14.58 -7.89
C GLY A 195 25.44 13.11 -8.30
N ASP A 196 25.90 12.87 -9.52
CA ASP A 196 26.43 11.55 -9.87
C ASP A 196 27.69 11.31 -9.03
N ALA A 197 27.54 10.69 -7.87
CA ALA A 197 28.66 10.43 -6.98
C ALA A 197 29.72 9.50 -7.58
N THR A 198 29.48 8.90 -8.75
CA THR A 198 30.52 8.19 -9.50
C THR A 198 31.58 9.15 -10.07
N LYS A 199 31.25 10.42 -10.31
CA LYS A 199 32.24 11.48 -10.62
C LYS A 199 33.06 11.94 -9.42
N TYR A 200 32.65 11.60 -8.20
CA TYR A 200 33.29 11.99 -6.94
C TYR A 200 33.71 10.78 -6.09
N SER A 201 33.89 9.61 -6.72
CA SER A 201 34.24 8.37 -6.03
C SER A 201 35.74 8.20 -5.76
N SER A 202 36.55 9.26 -5.84
CA SER A 202 37.83 9.24 -5.14
C SER A 202 37.55 9.43 -3.65
N ASP A 203 37.10 8.37 -2.98
CA ASP A 203 37.18 8.22 -1.53
C ASP A 203 38.68 8.05 -1.14
N SER A 204 39.57 8.94 -1.61
CA SER A 204 40.89 9.08 -0.98
C SER A 204 40.64 9.68 0.40
N GLU A 205 41.17 9.00 1.42
CA GLU A 205 41.03 9.43 2.81
C GLU A 205 41.93 10.63 3.16
N ASP A 206 42.63 11.16 2.17
CA ASP A 206 43.53 12.29 2.28
C ASP A 206 42.73 13.60 2.35
N ASP A 207 42.86 14.29 3.49
CA ASP A 207 42.28 15.60 3.77
C ASP A 207 43.16 16.72 3.16
N ASP A 208 43.54 16.57 1.89
CA ASP A 208 44.23 17.64 1.17
C ASP A 208 43.27 18.81 0.93
N GLU A 209 43.79 20.03 0.94
CA GLU A 209 43.05 21.29 0.90
C GLU A 209 42.11 21.39 -0.33
N GLU A 210 42.54 20.78 -1.44
CA GLU A 210 41.76 20.67 -2.68
C GLU A 210 40.50 19.79 -2.52
N ASN A 211 40.57 18.72 -1.70
CA ASN A 211 39.47 17.81 -1.41
C ASN A 211 38.43 18.46 -0.48
N VAL A 212 38.87 19.33 0.43
CA VAL A 212 37.98 20.11 1.32
C VAL A 212 37.22 21.18 0.54
N ASN A 213 37.88 21.90 -0.37
CA ASN A 213 37.23 22.88 -1.24
C ASN A 213 36.24 22.22 -2.21
N ARG A 214 36.62 21.11 -2.86
CA ARG A 214 35.70 20.32 -3.69
C ARG A 214 34.46 19.82 -2.95
N ALA A 215 34.58 19.52 -1.65
CA ALA A 215 33.46 19.09 -0.82
C ALA A 215 32.51 20.25 -0.43
N ARG A 216 33.02 21.49 -0.32
CA ARG A 216 32.21 22.69 -0.06
C ARG A 216 31.31 23.07 -1.23
N ASP A 217 31.79 22.84 -2.46
CA ASP A 217 31.06 23.13 -3.71
C ASP A 217 30.05 22.05 -4.09
N LEU A 218 29.94 20.97 -3.31
CA LEU A 218 28.97 19.91 -3.58
C LEU A 218 27.53 20.47 -3.52
N PRO A 219 26.61 19.95 -4.35
CA PRO A 219 25.20 20.23 -4.19
C PRO A 219 24.66 19.86 -2.80
N VAL A 220 23.67 20.61 -2.31
CA VAL A 220 23.11 20.47 -0.96
C VAL A 220 22.68 19.03 -0.64
N ILE A 221 22.05 18.34 -1.60
CA ILE A 221 21.58 16.96 -1.42
C ILE A 221 22.78 15.99 -1.29
N ALA A 222 23.83 16.20 -2.09
CA ALA A 222 25.04 15.39 -2.02
C ALA A 222 25.80 15.58 -0.70
N LYS A 223 25.91 16.83 -0.20
CA LYS A 223 26.48 17.15 1.13
C LYS A 223 25.73 16.41 2.23
N LEU A 224 24.40 16.55 2.27
CA LEU A 224 23.56 15.90 3.27
C LEU A 224 23.73 14.38 3.26
N ARG A 225 23.74 13.75 2.08
CA ARG A 225 23.97 12.30 1.96
C ARG A 225 25.33 11.86 2.51
N LYS A 226 26.40 12.56 2.13
CA LYS A 226 27.76 12.24 2.61
C LYS A 226 27.86 12.43 4.12
N GLY A 227 27.23 13.46 4.69
CA GLY A 227 27.14 13.65 6.13
C GLY A 227 26.37 12.54 6.85
N VAL A 228 25.17 12.18 6.36
CA VAL A 228 24.36 11.06 6.88
C VAL A 228 25.13 9.73 6.84
N VAL A 229 25.76 9.41 5.70
CA VAL A 229 26.59 8.20 5.57
C VAL A 229 27.78 8.26 6.53
N GLY A 230 28.40 9.44 6.64
CA GLY A 230 29.52 9.71 7.54
C GLY A 230 29.20 9.45 9.01
N ILE A 231 28.04 9.92 9.49
CA ILE A 231 27.54 9.65 10.85
C ILE A 231 27.30 8.16 11.07
N ARG A 232 26.74 7.47 10.07
CA ARG A 232 26.39 6.04 10.18
C ARG A 232 27.58 5.10 10.05
N LYS A 233 28.73 5.57 9.54
CA LYS A 233 29.89 4.73 9.14
C LYS A 233 30.42 3.84 10.28
N SER A 234 30.45 4.32 11.53
CA SER A 234 30.97 3.53 12.67
C SER A 234 30.08 3.62 13.92
N PRO A 235 30.14 2.62 14.83
CA PRO A 235 29.45 2.68 16.13
C PRO A 235 29.78 3.94 16.93
N GLN A 236 31.06 4.34 16.96
CA GLN A 236 31.53 5.51 17.72
C GLN A 236 30.91 6.81 17.21
N ARG A 237 30.76 6.98 15.88
CA ARG A 237 30.11 8.18 15.32
C ARG A 237 28.62 8.22 15.61
N ARG A 238 27.95 7.07 15.61
CA ARG A 238 26.54 6.96 16.02
C ARG A 238 26.34 7.27 17.50
N GLU A 239 27.28 6.84 18.35
CA GLU A 239 27.31 7.15 19.78
C GLU A 239 27.49 8.66 20.00
N ILE A 240 28.43 9.31 19.29
CA ILE A 240 28.61 10.77 19.33
C ILE A 240 27.31 11.48 18.94
N PHE A 241 26.71 11.09 17.80
CA PHE A 241 25.45 11.67 17.35
C PHE A 241 24.32 11.51 18.38
N SER A 242 24.21 10.33 19.01
CA SER A 242 23.25 10.06 20.08
C SER A 242 23.46 11.00 21.28
N ARG A 243 24.71 11.23 21.69
CA ARG A 243 25.05 12.19 22.76
C ARG A 243 24.69 13.62 22.38
N GLN A 244 24.94 14.02 21.13
CA GLN A 244 24.53 15.34 20.64
C GLN A 244 23.01 15.51 20.65
N CYS A 245 22.24 14.46 20.34
CA CYS A 245 20.78 14.49 20.46
C CYS A 245 20.36 14.73 21.91
N ILE A 246 20.94 14.00 22.86
CA ILE A 246 20.65 14.15 24.30
C ILE A 246 21.02 15.55 24.78
N ALA A 247 22.18 16.07 24.39
CA ALA A 247 22.63 17.42 24.76
C ALA A 247 21.71 18.52 24.21
N ALA A 248 21.12 18.30 23.03
CA ALA A 248 20.11 19.18 22.43
C ALA A 248 18.69 19.00 22.99
N ASN A 249 18.50 18.14 24.01
CA ASN A 249 17.18 17.74 24.53
C ASN A 249 16.25 17.15 23.46
N ILE A 250 16.81 16.43 22.49
CA ILE A 250 16.08 15.75 21.42
C ILE A 250 16.22 14.24 21.61
N LYS A 251 15.10 13.51 21.57
CA LYS A 251 15.10 12.04 21.66
C LYS A 251 16.00 11.45 20.55
N PRO A 252 17.05 10.67 20.89
CA PRO A 252 17.95 10.10 19.89
C PRO A 252 17.19 9.26 18.87
N LYS A 253 17.34 9.63 17.60
CA LYS A 253 16.83 8.89 16.44
C LYS A 253 17.98 8.63 15.48
N ILE A 254 17.88 7.56 14.71
CA ILE A 254 18.87 7.29 13.67
C ILE A 254 18.59 8.20 12.47
N VAL A 255 19.62 8.85 11.91
CA VAL A 255 19.53 9.56 10.63
C VAL A 255 19.16 8.59 9.50
N VAL A 256 18.25 9.00 8.61
CA VAL A 256 17.75 8.15 7.52
C VAL A 256 18.72 8.22 6.35
N ARG A 257 19.22 7.08 5.89
CA ARG A 257 20.01 6.97 4.64
C ARG A 257 19.05 6.74 3.50
N ASP A 258 19.11 7.57 2.46
CA ASP A 258 18.27 7.42 1.28
C ASP A 258 18.72 6.27 0.37
N VAL A 259 17.79 5.85 -0.48
CA VAL A 259 17.98 4.98 -1.63
C VAL A 259 17.75 5.89 -2.84
N ARG A 260 18.81 6.23 -3.57
CA ARG A 260 18.76 7.24 -4.65
C ARG A 260 17.70 6.98 -5.70
N THR A 261 17.42 5.71 -5.98
CA THR A 261 16.39 5.29 -6.95
C THR A 261 14.97 5.34 -6.39
N ARG A 262 14.75 5.80 -5.15
CA ARG A 262 13.43 5.90 -4.49
C ARG A 262 13.28 7.24 -3.78
N TRP A 263 12.58 8.16 -4.42
CA TRP A 263 12.44 9.54 -3.95
C TRP A 263 11.86 9.66 -2.52
N ASN A 264 10.91 8.78 -2.12
CA ASN A 264 10.33 8.74 -0.76
C ASN A 264 11.42 8.64 0.33
N SER A 265 12.48 7.87 0.06
CA SER A 265 13.57 7.71 1.02
C SER A 265 14.46 8.94 1.10
N THR A 266 14.58 9.71 0.02
CA THR A 266 15.27 11.00 -0.02
C THR A 266 14.47 12.05 0.74
N HIS A 267 13.15 12.11 0.54
CA HIS A 267 12.25 12.98 1.32
C HIS A 267 12.30 12.65 2.82
N ALA A 268 12.23 11.37 3.19
CA ALA A 268 12.37 10.93 4.58
C ALA A 268 13.74 11.27 5.19
N MET A 269 14.82 11.29 4.37
CA MET A 269 16.13 11.78 4.80
C MET A 269 16.09 13.28 5.08
N PHE A 270 15.45 14.08 4.22
CA PHE A 270 15.28 15.52 4.44
C PHE A 270 14.52 15.81 5.74
N GLU A 271 13.34 15.21 5.92
CA GLU A 271 12.53 15.41 7.13
C GLU A 271 13.27 14.98 8.40
N ARG A 272 13.93 13.81 8.37
CA ARG A 272 14.69 13.32 9.53
C ARG A 272 15.88 14.21 9.84
N ALA A 273 16.62 14.64 8.82
CA ALA A 273 17.76 15.53 9.00
C ALA A 273 17.30 16.88 9.57
N LYS A 274 16.20 17.44 9.06
CA LYS A 274 15.62 18.68 9.56
C LYS A 274 15.17 18.57 11.02
N GLN A 275 14.46 17.50 11.38
CA GLN A 275 14.08 17.20 12.76
C GLN A 275 15.30 17.11 13.70
N LEU A 276 16.46 16.70 13.17
CA LEU A 276 17.70 16.50 13.90
C LEU A 276 18.76 17.55 13.55
N ARG A 277 18.37 18.74 13.06
CA ARG A 277 19.30 19.75 12.54
C ARG A 277 20.41 20.09 13.53
N GLN A 278 20.04 20.52 14.74
CA GLN A 278 21.01 20.89 15.77
C GLN A 278 22.02 19.77 16.10
N PRO A 279 21.60 18.54 16.45
CA PRO A 279 22.56 17.46 16.71
C PRO A 279 23.33 17.01 15.47
N TYR A 280 22.76 17.13 14.27
CA TYR A 280 23.44 16.87 13.00
C TYR A 280 24.61 17.84 12.80
N ASP A 281 24.35 19.15 12.88
CA ASP A 281 25.35 20.20 12.67
C ASP A 281 26.48 20.09 13.72
N LEU A 282 26.14 19.89 15.00
CA LEU A 282 27.13 19.68 16.07
C LEU A 282 27.99 18.44 15.83
N THR A 283 27.39 17.35 15.35
CA THR A 283 28.13 16.11 15.07
C THR A 283 29.13 16.31 13.93
N LEU A 284 28.71 16.93 12.82
CA LEU A 284 29.59 17.21 11.69
C LEU A 284 30.71 18.17 12.08
N ALA A 285 30.42 19.18 12.91
CA ALA A 285 31.43 20.09 13.45
C ALA A 285 32.45 19.39 14.37
N SER A 286 32.00 18.41 15.17
CA SER A 286 32.86 17.70 16.12
C SER A 286 33.83 16.70 15.47
N ILE A 287 33.49 16.17 14.28
CA ILE A 287 34.29 15.14 13.60
C ILE A 287 35.04 15.79 12.43
N GLN A 288 36.36 15.95 12.56
CA GLN A 288 37.23 16.62 11.58
C GLN A 288 36.95 16.17 10.13
N LYS A 289 36.92 14.85 9.88
CA LYS A 289 36.65 14.26 8.55
C LYS A 289 35.26 14.57 7.97
N LEU A 290 34.30 15.01 8.78
CA LEU A 290 32.91 15.30 8.37
C LEU A 290 32.60 16.79 8.26
N ARG A 291 33.45 17.68 8.80
CA ARG A 291 33.25 19.14 8.74
C ARG A 291 33.02 19.65 7.32
N LYS A 292 33.68 19.03 6.33
CA LYS A 292 33.56 19.36 4.90
C LYS A 292 32.17 19.12 4.30
N TYR A 293 31.30 18.36 4.98
CA TYR A 293 29.91 18.13 4.57
C TYR A 293 28.89 18.91 5.41
N GLY A 294 29.36 19.86 6.23
CA GLY A 294 28.50 20.73 7.03
C GLY A 294 27.52 21.51 6.14
N LEU A 295 26.31 21.72 6.66
CA LEU A 295 25.26 22.48 5.99
C LEU A 295 25.11 23.84 6.68
N PHE A 296 25.01 24.89 5.87
CA PHE A 296 24.76 26.25 6.36
C PHE A 296 23.25 26.55 6.35
N ASP A 297 22.88 27.72 6.86
CA ASP A 297 21.47 28.11 6.98
C ASP A 297 20.77 28.17 5.61
N GLU A 298 21.48 28.60 4.57
CA GLU A 298 20.97 28.61 3.19
C GLU A 298 20.78 27.20 2.62
N ASP A 299 21.65 26.25 3.00
CA ASP A 299 21.50 24.84 2.64
C ASP A 299 20.26 24.24 3.31
N TRP A 300 20.02 24.57 4.58
CA TRP A 300 18.83 24.15 5.32
C TRP A 300 17.55 24.78 4.77
N GLU A 301 17.58 26.04 4.33
CA GLU A 301 16.45 26.69 3.66
C GLU A 301 16.10 26.00 2.33
N LYS A 302 17.11 25.56 1.57
CA LYS A 302 16.88 24.75 0.36
C LYS A 302 16.23 23.40 0.70
N ILE A 303 16.68 22.74 1.77
CA ILE A 303 16.10 21.48 2.23
C ILE A 303 14.64 21.68 2.65
N ASP A 304 14.30 22.76 3.35
CA ASP A 304 12.92 23.07 3.74
C ASP A 304 12.02 23.24 2.50
N LYS A 305 12.46 24.05 1.53
CA LYS A 305 11.71 24.25 0.27
C LYS A 305 11.53 22.95 -0.52
N LEU A 306 12.51 22.04 -0.48
CA LEU A 306 12.40 20.71 -1.08
C LEU A 306 11.40 19.82 -0.33
N ILE A 307 11.37 19.87 1.01
CA ILE A 307 10.36 19.18 1.81
C ILE A 307 8.97 19.69 1.42
N ASP A 308 8.76 21.01 1.36
CA ASP A 308 7.48 21.61 1.01
C ASP A 308 7.01 21.19 -0.40
N LEU A 309 7.91 21.19 -1.37
CA LEU A 309 7.61 20.77 -2.75
C LEU A 309 7.24 19.28 -2.85
N LEU A 310 7.90 18.42 -2.08
CA LEU A 310 7.76 16.96 -2.18
C LEU A 310 6.68 16.37 -1.24
N SER A 311 6.29 17.09 -0.18
CA SER A 311 5.35 16.57 0.83
C SER A 311 3.98 16.18 0.27
N PRO A 312 3.37 16.94 -0.67
CA PRO A 312 2.11 16.52 -1.29
C PRO A 312 2.21 15.22 -2.09
N PHE A 313 3.37 14.94 -2.71
CA PHE A 313 3.61 13.65 -3.36
C PHE A 313 3.68 12.50 -2.34
N GLN A 314 4.14 12.78 -1.12
CA GLN A 314 4.29 11.78 -0.07
C GLN A 314 2.92 11.43 0.50
N GLU A 315 2.08 12.45 0.72
CA GLU A 315 0.67 12.28 1.07
C GLU A 315 -0.09 11.48 0.00
N ALA A 316 0.06 11.86 -1.27
CA ALA A 316 -0.53 11.13 -2.40
C ALA A 316 -0.08 9.66 -2.44
N THR A 317 1.21 9.39 -2.19
CA THR A 317 1.75 8.03 -2.12
C THR A 317 1.11 7.23 -1.00
N LEU A 318 0.98 7.81 0.20
CA LEU A 318 0.33 7.14 1.33
C LEU A 318 -1.15 6.85 1.04
N MET A 319 -1.86 7.82 0.47
CA MET A 319 -3.27 7.68 0.09
C MET A 319 -3.49 6.53 -0.91
N LEU A 320 -2.62 6.43 -1.92
CA LEU A 320 -2.73 5.44 -3.00
C LEU A 320 -2.06 4.09 -2.67
N SER A 321 -1.38 4.00 -1.53
CA SER A 321 -0.84 2.75 -0.98
C SER A 321 -1.83 2.02 -0.06
N ASN A 322 -3.04 2.57 0.13
CA ASN A 322 -4.10 1.94 0.91
C ASN A 322 -4.68 0.74 0.14
N GLU A 323 -4.79 -0.41 0.82
CA GLU A 323 -5.29 -1.68 0.27
C GLU A 323 -6.75 -1.96 0.66
N HIS A 324 -7.32 -1.18 1.57
CA HIS A 324 -8.66 -1.37 2.13
C HIS A 324 -9.73 -0.51 1.45
N SER A 325 -9.37 0.39 0.54
CA SER A 325 -10.33 1.22 -0.19
C SER A 325 -9.94 1.39 -1.66
N PRO A 326 -10.92 1.58 -2.57
CA PRO A 326 -10.66 1.86 -3.98
C PRO A 326 -9.68 3.02 -4.19
N THR A 327 -8.64 2.80 -4.99
CA THR A 327 -7.61 3.80 -5.31
C THR A 327 -7.69 4.29 -6.75
N ILE A 328 -8.19 3.48 -7.69
CA ILE A 328 -8.27 3.86 -9.12
C ILE A 328 -9.08 5.13 -9.35
N SER A 329 -10.19 5.32 -8.63
CA SER A 329 -11.06 6.49 -8.75
C SER A 329 -10.41 7.79 -8.26
N ARG A 330 -9.34 7.68 -7.46
CA ARG A 330 -8.62 8.84 -6.90
C ARG A 330 -7.52 9.35 -7.82
N ILE A 331 -7.05 8.53 -8.77
CA ILE A 331 -5.88 8.85 -9.61
C ILE A 331 -6.06 10.16 -10.38
N ALA A 332 -7.23 10.38 -10.99
CA ALA A 332 -7.51 11.61 -11.74
C ALA A 332 -7.43 12.85 -10.84
N GLY A 333 -8.01 12.77 -9.64
CA GLY A 333 -7.93 13.81 -8.61
C GLY A 333 -6.51 14.11 -8.17
N VAL A 334 -5.74 13.07 -7.85
CA VAL A 334 -4.35 13.22 -7.42
C VAL A 334 -3.49 13.83 -8.54
N TYR A 335 -3.66 13.40 -9.80
CA TYR A 335 -2.99 14.04 -10.94
C TYR A 335 -3.27 15.54 -10.98
N GLN A 336 -4.54 15.94 -10.88
CA GLN A 336 -4.94 17.35 -10.94
C GLN A 336 -4.30 18.17 -9.82
N GLU A 337 -4.31 17.67 -8.58
CA GLU A 337 -3.70 18.37 -7.44
C GLU A 337 -2.18 18.51 -7.59
N LEU A 338 -1.50 17.47 -8.10
CA LEU A 338 -0.06 17.55 -8.38
C LEU A 338 0.25 18.51 -9.53
N PHE A 339 -0.59 18.58 -10.57
CA PHE A 339 -0.48 19.60 -11.61
C PHE A 339 -0.64 21.00 -11.01
N ASN A 340 -1.72 21.26 -10.29
CA ASN A 340 -2.00 22.55 -9.64
C ASN A 340 -0.83 22.98 -8.73
N LEU A 341 -0.28 22.04 -7.95
CA LEU A 341 0.88 22.25 -7.10
C LEU A 341 2.09 22.73 -7.89
N LEU A 342 2.52 21.97 -8.91
CA LEU A 342 3.74 22.32 -9.65
C LEU A 342 3.55 23.58 -10.50
N GLU A 343 2.37 23.76 -11.09
CA GLU A 343 2.03 24.97 -11.82
C GLU A 343 2.06 26.23 -10.95
N LYS A 344 1.74 26.14 -9.64
CA LYS A 344 1.89 27.25 -8.69
C LYS A 344 3.32 27.78 -8.63
N TYR A 345 4.32 26.89 -8.69
CA TYR A 345 5.74 27.27 -8.70
C TYR A 345 6.20 27.80 -10.07
N VAL A 346 5.62 27.30 -11.17
CA VAL A 346 5.99 27.69 -12.53
C VAL A 346 5.35 29.01 -12.98
N LYS A 347 4.03 29.17 -12.77
CA LYS A 347 3.23 30.32 -13.24
C LYS A 347 3.56 31.62 -12.51
N THR A 348 4.36 31.57 -11.44
CA THR A 348 4.84 32.74 -10.71
C THR A 348 6.07 33.41 -11.37
N ASP A 349 6.69 32.81 -12.40
CA ASP A 349 7.85 33.39 -13.11
C ASP A 349 7.60 33.65 -14.61
N VAL A 350 6.55 33.07 -15.21
CA VAL A 350 6.25 33.22 -16.65
C VAL A 350 4.91 33.93 -16.85
N GLY A 351 4.98 35.15 -17.37
CA GLY A 351 3.83 35.82 -17.95
C GLY A 351 3.22 34.98 -19.06
N ASP A 352 2.10 34.34 -18.75
CA ASP A 352 1.05 33.86 -19.66
C ASP A 352 1.42 32.74 -20.66
N LYS A 353 0.80 31.56 -20.45
CA LYS A 353 0.24 30.58 -21.41
C LYS A 353 0.31 29.14 -20.86
N GLY A 354 -0.61 28.82 -19.94
CA GLY A 354 -0.95 27.44 -19.58
C GLY A 354 -2.37 27.11 -20.05
N PHE A 355 -2.59 25.87 -20.52
CA PHE A 355 -3.79 25.40 -21.23
C PHE A 355 -5.09 25.36 -20.40
N LEU A 356 -5.06 25.72 -19.10
CA LEU A 356 -6.24 25.79 -18.21
C LEU A 356 -6.18 27.00 -17.25
N ALA A 357 -5.86 28.20 -17.74
CA ALA A 357 -5.86 29.42 -16.90
C ALA A 357 -7.25 30.06 -16.81
N SER A 358 -7.89 29.98 -15.63
CA SER A 358 -9.12 30.71 -15.34
C SER A 358 -8.85 32.21 -15.18
N LYS A 359 -9.65 33.04 -15.85
CA LYS A 359 -9.61 34.51 -15.81
C LYS A 359 -10.06 35.05 -14.44
N ARG A 360 -9.17 35.12 -13.44
CA ARG A 360 -9.23 36.12 -12.34
C ARG A 360 -8.06 35.94 -11.36
N ALA A 361 -7.00 36.73 -11.51
CA ALA A 361 -6.11 37.03 -10.40
C ALA A 361 -5.71 38.52 -10.46
N LYS A 362 -6.03 39.25 -9.39
CA LYS A 362 -5.63 40.64 -9.19
C LYS A 362 -4.12 40.71 -8.97
N ARG A 363 -3.51 41.80 -9.45
CA ARG A 363 -2.09 41.94 -9.82
C ARG A 363 -1.09 42.20 -8.68
N ASN A 364 -1.47 42.04 -7.41
CA ASN A 364 -0.60 42.42 -6.29
C ASN A 364 -0.36 41.19 -5.38
N ASP A 365 0.94 40.93 -5.11
CA ASP A 365 1.56 39.78 -4.42
C ASP A 365 1.87 38.52 -5.28
N ILE A 366 2.71 38.67 -6.31
CA ILE A 366 3.38 37.52 -6.93
C ILE A 366 4.53 37.10 -6.00
N GLN A 367 4.32 36.06 -5.21
CA GLN A 367 5.39 35.44 -4.44
C GLN A 367 6.41 34.82 -5.41
N ARG A 368 7.61 35.39 -5.49
CA ARG A 368 8.65 34.94 -6.41
C ARG A 368 9.47 33.82 -5.77
N TYR A 369 9.35 32.60 -6.29
CA TYR A 369 10.17 31.47 -5.87
C TYR A 369 11.60 31.59 -6.44
N PRO A 370 12.61 31.01 -5.77
CA PRO A 370 13.98 31.02 -6.29
C PRO A 370 14.07 30.19 -7.58
N ALA A 371 14.88 30.65 -8.55
CA ALA A 371 14.97 30.07 -9.90
C ALA A 371 15.25 28.55 -9.90
N TRP A 372 16.09 28.05 -8.98
CA TRP A 372 16.38 26.62 -8.87
C TRP A 372 15.14 25.79 -8.48
N LEU A 373 14.22 26.36 -7.69
CA LEU A 373 12.99 25.70 -7.26
C LEU A 373 11.94 25.72 -8.37
N VAL A 374 11.87 26.82 -9.12
CA VAL A 374 11.03 26.93 -10.33
C VAL A 374 11.47 25.91 -11.38
N GLU A 375 12.78 25.81 -11.65
CA GLU A 375 13.35 24.80 -12.56
C GLU A 375 13.05 23.38 -12.06
N ALA A 376 13.20 23.12 -10.76
CA ALA A 376 12.85 21.82 -10.18
C ALA A 376 11.38 21.47 -10.43
N ALA A 377 10.45 22.37 -10.09
CA ALA A 377 9.02 22.18 -10.31
C ALA A 377 8.69 22.00 -11.80
N GLN A 378 9.32 22.76 -12.70
CA GLN A 378 9.15 22.62 -14.14
C GLN A 378 9.57 21.23 -14.64
N ARG A 379 10.70 20.69 -14.16
CA ARG A 379 11.12 19.33 -14.52
C ARG A 379 10.15 18.26 -14.01
N GLY A 380 9.65 18.44 -12.79
CA GLY A 380 8.60 17.59 -12.23
C GLY A 380 7.33 17.63 -13.09
N LEU A 381 6.92 18.82 -13.52
CA LEU A 381 5.73 19.08 -14.32
C LEU A 381 5.85 18.40 -15.69
N ASN A 382 6.97 18.61 -16.39
CA ASN A 382 7.24 17.97 -17.69
C ASN A 382 7.14 16.44 -17.63
N LYS A 383 7.53 15.82 -16.49
CA LYS A 383 7.39 14.36 -16.30
C LYS A 383 5.93 13.95 -16.11
N LEU A 384 5.15 14.71 -15.34
CA LEU A 384 3.71 14.45 -15.18
C LEU A 384 2.97 14.61 -16.51
N GLU A 385 3.22 15.69 -17.24
CA GLU A 385 2.63 15.95 -18.56
C GLU A 385 2.94 14.82 -19.55
N LYS A 386 4.18 14.32 -19.56
CA LYS A 386 4.56 13.20 -20.43
C LYS A 386 3.83 11.90 -20.09
N CYS A 387 3.56 11.63 -18.81
CA CYS A 387 2.93 10.38 -18.36
C CYS A 387 1.40 10.42 -18.34
N TYR A 388 0.82 11.61 -18.34
CA TYR A 388 -0.63 11.82 -18.22
C TYR A 388 -1.44 11.29 -19.40
N PRO A 389 -1.09 11.56 -20.68
CA PRO A 389 -1.78 10.97 -21.83
C PRO A 389 -1.74 9.45 -21.82
N SER A 390 -0.72 8.84 -21.21
CA SER A 390 -0.60 7.40 -21.13
C SER A 390 -1.44 6.77 -20.00
N SER A 391 -2.12 7.60 -19.19
CA SER A 391 -3.02 7.23 -18.10
C SER A 391 -4.50 7.47 -18.48
N ASP A 392 -4.82 7.48 -19.77
CA ASP A 392 -6.14 7.80 -20.36
C ASP A 392 -7.03 6.57 -20.58
N GLY A 393 -6.55 5.38 -20.21
CA GLY A 393 -7.30 4.13 -20.37
C GLY A 393 -8.67 4.17 -19.71
N LEU A 394 -9.65 3.52 -20.35
CA LEU A 394 -11.04 3.50 -19.90
C LEU A 394 -11.21 3.05 -18.43
N VAL A 395 -10.30 2.22 -17.89
CA VAL A 395 -10.29 1.80 -16.49
C VAL A 395 -10.26 2.98 -15.49
N TYR A 396 -9.51 4.04 -15.77
CA TYR A 396 -9.43 5.24 -14.91
C TYR A 396 -10.72 6.05 -14.97
N ILE A 397 -11.25 6.22 -16.18
CA ILE A 397 -12.48 6.94 -16.45
C ILE A 397 -13.65 6.24 -15.75
N VAL A 398 -13.79 4.93 -15.95
CA VAL A 398 -14.83 4.11 -15.33
C VAL A 398 -14.71 4.14 -13.82
N GLY A 399 -13.50 3.98 -13.26
CA GLY A 399 -13.27 4.06 -11.82
C GLY A 399 -13.73 5.39 -11.24
N THR A 400 -13.40 6.51 -11.88
CA THR A 400 -13.80 7.86 -11.47
C THR A 400 -15.31 8.07 -11.59
N VAL A 401 -15.92 7.61 -12.69
CA VAL A 401 -17.35 7.78 -12.94
C VAL A 401 -18.20 6.95 -11.97
N LEU A 402 -17.76 5.73 -11.65
CA LEU A 402 -18.44 4.86 -10.68
C LEU A 402 -18.16 5.25 -9.22
N ASP A 403 -17.36 6.28 -8.96
CA ASP A 403 -17.25 6.86 -7.63
C ASP A 403 -18.38 7.88 -7.41
N PRO A 404 -19.33 7.64 -6.48
CA PRO A 404 -20.47 8.53 -6.26
C PRO A 404 -20.10 9.94 -5.84
N ARG A 405 -18.88 10.16 -5.32
CA ARG A 405 -18.35 11.48 -4.95
C ARG A 405 -17.93 12.32 -6.17
N CYS A 406 -17.59 11.65 -7.27
CA CYS A 406 -16.97 12.29 -8.42
C CYS A 406 -17.92 12.31 -9.62
N LYS A 407 -18.32 11.12 -10.10
CA LYS A 407 -19.06 10.94 -11.36
C LYS A 407 -18.39 11.66 -12.54
N LEU A 408 -19.15 11.95 -13.59
CA LEU A 408 -18.72 12.86 -14.66
C LEU A 408 -18.67 14.34 -14.21
N LEU A 409 -19.32 14.65 -13.08
CA LEU A 409 -19.40 16.01 -12.53
C LEU A 409 -18.03 16.52 -12.09
N TRP A 410 -17.15 15.64 -11.60
CA TRP A 410 -15.78 15.99 -11.25
C TRP A 410 -15.03 16.62 -12.42
N TYR A 411 -15.02 15.99 -13.59
CA TYR A 411 -14.36 16.52 -14.79
C TYR A 411 -14.93 17.88 -15.21
N LYS A 412 -16.24 18.06 -15.08
CA LYS A 412 -16.90 19.34 -15.36
C LYS A 412 -16.46 20.42 -14.36
N ALA A 413 -16.39 20.08 -13.07
CA ALA A 413 -15.99 20.99 -12.00
C ALA A 413 -14.51 21.40 -12.10
N THR A 414 -13.65 20.50 -12.58
CA THR A 414 -12.21 20.77 -12.79
C THR A 414 -11.89 21.39 -14.16
N GLY A 415 -12.91 21.75 -14.95
CA GLY A 415 -12.75 22.55 -16.16
C GLY A 415 -12.30 21.78 -17.40
N TRP A 416 -12.51 20.47 -17.45
CA TRP A 416 -12.16 19.67 -18.62
C TRP A 416 -13.02 20.00 -19.85
N PRO A 417 -12.48 19.87 -21.07
CA PRO A 417 -13.21 20.14 -22.30
C PRO A 417 -14.49 19.30 -22.40
N LYS A 418 -15.58 19.92 -22.85
CA LYS A 418 -16.88 19.24 -22.97
C LYS A 418 -16.79 18.04 -23.90
N GLU A 419 -16.05 18.15 -24.99
CA GLU A 419 -15.82 17.10 -25.99
C GLU A 419 -15.16 15.87 -25.35
N TRP A 420 -14.22 16.08 -24.42
CA TRP A 420 -13.55 15.01 -23.69
C TRP A 420 -14.49 14.35 -22.67
N ILE A 421 -15.30 15.14 -21.97
CA ILE A 421 -16.31 14.62 -21.02
C ILE A 421 -17.35 13.78 -21.78
N ASP A 422 -17.78 14.23 -22.96
CA ASP A 422 -18.71 13.51 -23.82
C ASP A 422 -18.10 12.22 -24.36
N HIS A 423 -16.81 12.22 -24.71
CA HIS A 423 -16.05 11.01 -25.06
C HIS A 423 -16.03 10.01 -23.90
N CYS A 424 -15.73 10.46 -22.69
CA CYS A 424 -15.75 9.62 -21.48
C CYS A 424 -17.13 9.01 -21.22
N ARG A 425 -18.18 9.84 -21.30
CA ARG A 425 -19.57 9.39 -21.16
C ARG A 425 -19.87 8.30 -22.18
N LYS A 426 -19.48 8.49 -23.44
CA LYS A 426 -19.69 7.52 -24.52
C LYS A 426 -18.98 6.19 -24.21
N GLY A 427 -17.69 6.22 -23.87
CA GLY A 427 -16.93 5.00 -23.56
C GLY A 427 -17.50 4.20 -22.38
N VAL A 428 -17.87 4.90 -21.28
CA VAL A 428 -18.52 4.24 -20.13
C VAL A 428 -19.88 3.64 -20.50
N THR A 429 -20.66 4.36 -21.32
CA THR A 429 -21.98 3.91 -21.77
C THR A 429 -21.89 2.69 -22.69
N GLU A 430 -20.95 2.67 -23.63
CA GLU A 430 -20.71 1.55 -24.53
C GLU A 430 -20.24 0.30 -23.77
N LEU A 431 -19.34 0.47 -22.80
CA LEU A 431 -18.89 -0.61 -21.94
C LEU A 431 -20.04 -1.15 -21.07
N TYR A 432 -20.84 -0.27 -20.46
CA TYR A 432 -22.01 -0.67 -19.69
C TYR A 432 -23.01 -1.47 -20.54
N LYS A 433 -23.36 -0.97 -21.73
CA LYS A 433 -24.32 -1.61 -22.64
C LYS A 433 -23.82 -2.96 -23.18
N SER A 434 -22.53 -3.08 -23.46
CA SER A 434 -21.96 -4.30 -24.05
C SER A 434 -21.72 -5.42 -23.04
N GLN A 435 -21.34 -5.11 -21.79
CA GLN A 435 -20.90 -6.12 -20.82
C GLN A 435 -21.79 -6.29 -19.59
N TYR A 436 -22.59 -5.28 -19.22
CA TYR A 436 -23.30 -5.25 -17.94
C TYR A 436 -24.81 -5.10 -18.04
N LYS A 437 -25.30 -4.29 -18.99
CA LYS A 437 -26.73 -4.15 -19.24
C LYS A 437 -27.26 -5.53 -19.63
N ARG A 438 -28.23 -6.04 -18.87
CA ARG A 438 -28.92 -7.29 -19.23
C ARG A 438 -29.53 -7.13 -20.61
N ILE A 439 -29.13 -7.99 -21.56
CA ILE A 439 -30.00 -8.35 -22.68
C ILE A 439 -30.96 -9.37 -22.09
N ASP A 440 -32.21 -8.99 -21.87
CA ASP A 440 -33.24 -9.93 -21.42
C ASP A 440 -33.40 -11.02 -22.50
N VAL A 441 -32.78 -12.17 -22.28
CA VAL A 441 -33.15 -13.41 -22.96
C VAL A 441 -34.06 -14.18 -21.98
N GLU A 442 -35.29 -14.37 -22.45
CA GLU A 442 -36.38 -15.20 -21.91
C GLU A 442 -37.26 -14.60 -20.81
N SER A 443 -38.37 -14.02 -21.30
CA SER A 443 -39.67 -14.08 -20.64
C SER A 443 -40.04 -15.55 -20.38
N THR A 444 -39.74 -16.07 -19.19
CA THR A 444 -40.39 -17.30 -18.73
C THR A 444 -41.78 -16.93 -18.24
N THR A 445 -42.76 -17.13 -19.12
CA THR A 445 -44.18 -17.09 -18.84
C THR A 445 -44.48 -18.06 -17.70
N THR A 446 -44.58 -17.56 -16.47
CA THR A 446 -45.13 -18.34 -15.35
C THR A 446 -46.64 -18.25 -15.44
N ALA A 447 -47.28 -19.41 -15.64
CA ALA A 447 -48.73 -19.57 -15.67
C ALA A 447 -49.37 -19.04 -14.37
N PRO A 448 -50.59 -18.48 -14.42
CA PRO A 448 -51.25 -17.95 -13.23
C PRO A 448 -51.75 -19.11 -12.35
N SER A 449 -51.24 -19.22 -11.13
CA SER A 449 -51.87 -20.04 -10.09
C SER A 449 -53.01 -19.23 -9.45
N ASN A 450 -54.22 -19.77 -9.54
CA ASN A 450 -55.39 -19.27 -8.83
C ASN A 450 -55.18 -19.42 -7.32
N GLY A 451 -54.97 -18.29 -6.63
CA GLY A 451 -54.90 -18.21 -5.18
C GLY A 451 -55.58 -16.95 -4.67
N GLN A 452 -56.60 -17.12 -3.83
CA GLN A 452 -57.44 -16.06 -3.25
C GLN A 452 -56.61 -14.95 -2.60
N THR A 453 -56.90 -13.71 -3.00
CA THR A 453 -56.17 -12.51 -2.60
C THR A 453 -56.66 -12.02 -1.23
N LYS A 454 -55.88 -12.24 -0.17
CA LYS A 454 -56.00 -11.43 1.05
C LYS A 454 -55.37 -10.06 0.77
N HIS A 455 -56.19 -9.02 0.62
CA HIS A 455 -55.73 -7.64 0.46
C HIS A 455 -54.97 -7.19 1.72
N SER A 456 -53.65 -7.20 1.65
CA SER A 456 -52.77 -6.69 2.70
C SER A 456 -52.33 -5.26 2.36
N PHE A 457 -52.48 -4.33 3.30
CA PHE A 457 -51.98 -2.95 3.18
C PHE A 457 -50.44 -2.88 3.00
N LYS A 458 -49.71 -3.98 3.23
CA LYS A 458 -48.26 -4.07 2.96
C LYS A 458 -47.91 -4.00 1.46
N ASP A 459 -48.87 -4.25 0.58
CA ASP A 459 -48.72 -4.23 -0.88
C ASP A 459 -49.15 -2.89 -1.53
N LEU A 460 -49.52 -1.88 -0.73
CA LEU A 460 -50.00 -0.58 -1.22
C LEU A 460 -49.04 0.07 -2.21
N PHE A 461 -47.75 0.02 -1.92
CA PHE A 461 -46.74 0.59 -2.80
C PHE A 461 -46.09 -0.44 -3.73
N SER A 462 -46.28 -1.75 -3.54
CA SER A 462 -45.51 -2.76 -4.29
C SER A 462 -45.80 -2.76 -5.79
N LYS A 463 -47.04 -2.49 -6.19
CA LYS A 463 -47.42 -2.32 -7.61
C LYS A 463 -46.82 -1.05 -8.22
N GLN A 464 -46.85 0.05 -7.47
CA GLN A 464 -46.25 1.33 -7.88
C GLN A 464 -44.72 1.22 -7.94
N THR A 465 -44.07 0.64 -6.93
CA THR A 465 -42.62 0.38 -6.89
C THR A 465 -42.18 -0.52 -8.05
N LYS A 466 -42.92 -1.59 -8.37
CA LYS A 466 -42.62 -2.44 -9.53
C LYS A 466 -42.75 -1.69 -10.86
N GLN A 467 -43.73 -0.79 -10.98
CA GLN A 467 -43.93 0.03 -12.18
C GLN A 467 -42.83 1.10 -12.34
N TYR A 468 -42.44 1.78 -11.26
CA TYR A 468 -41.31 2.72 -11.22
C TYR A 468 -39.94 2.03 -11.44
N GLN A 469 -39.74 0.84 -10.90
CA GLN A 469 -38.53 0.04 -11.13
C GLN A 469 -38.41 -0.39 -12.60
N LYS A 470 -39.53 -0.69 -13.27
CA LYS A 470 -39.56 -1.04 -14.69
C LYS A 470 -39.24 0.15 -15.60
N SER A 471 -39.62 1.38 -15.24
CA SER A 471 -39.25 2.60 -15.98
C SER A 471 -37.82 3.10 -15.70
N SER A 472 -37.27 2.82 -14.53
CA SER A 472 -35.87 3.15 -14.18
C SER A 472 -34.86 2.16 -14.79
N ALA A 473 -35.29 0.91 -15.02
CA ALA A 473 -34.47 -0.14 -15.61
C ALA A 473 -33.97 0.15 -17.04
N ASP A 474 -34.60 1.08 -17.77
CA ASP A 474 -34.27 1.35 -19.17
C ASP A 474 -32.86 1.96 -19.35
N ASP A 475 -32.29 2.64 -18.34
CA ASP A 475 -30.87 3.00 -18.31
C ASP A 475 -30.35 3.38 -16.89
N GLU A 476 -29.99 2.39 -16.07
CA GLU A 476 -29.39 2.58 -14.72
C GLU A 476 -28.26 3.63 -14.71
N LEU A 477 -27.40 3.61 -15.73
CA LEU A 477 -26.28 4.54 -15.85
C LEU A 477 -26.76 5.98 -16.00
N LYS A 478 -27.81 6.21 -16.80
CA LYS A 478 -28.38 7.56 -16.96
C LYS A 478 -28.99 8.07 -15.65
N ALA A 479 -29.70 7.21 -14.92
CA ALA A 479 -30.27 7.56 -13.62
C ALA A 479 -29.16 7.95 -12.62
N TYR A 480 -28.16 7.09 -12.44
CA TYR A 480 -27.02 7.34 -11.55
C TYR A 480 -26.25 8.62 -11.90
N LEU A 481 -26.01 8.88 -13.19
CA LEU A 481 -25.30 10.08 -13.65
C LEU A 481 -26.13 11.37 -13.52
N SER A 482 -27.44 11.27 -13.34
CA SER A 482 -28.33 12.43 -13.14
C SER A 482 -28.46 12.82 -11.66
N GLU A 483 -28.16 11.90 -10.75
CA GLU A 483 -28.14 12.18 -9.31
C GLU A 483 -26.96 13.05 -8.89
N ASN A 484 -27.14 13.81 -7.82
CA ASN A 484 -26.08 14.57 -7.18
C ASN A 484 -24.92 13.68 -6.72
N VAL A 485 -23.75 14.30 -6.55
CA VAL A 485 -22.61 13.62 -5.92
C VAL A 485 -22.89 13.36 -4.44
N VAL A 486 -22.31 12.29 -3.92
CA VAL A 486 -22.44 11.90 -2.51
C VAL A 486 -21.31 12.57 -1.73
N ASP A 487 -21.66 13.14 -0.58
CA ASP A 487 -20.69 13.71 0.36
C ASP A 487 -19.72 12.62 0.86
N PRO A 488 -18.38 12.83 0.82
CA PRO A 488 -17.41 11.89 1.38
C PRO A 488 -17.72 11.43 2.82
N ASP A 489 -18.25 12.31 3.67
CA ASP A 489 -18.56 12.00 5.07
C ASP A 489 -19.79 11.08 5.20
N LEU A 490 -20.62 10.99 4.15
CA LEU A 490 -21.79 10.13 4.09
C LEU A 490 -21.49 8.75 3.50
N LEU A 491 -20.27 8.50 3.00
CA LEU A 491 -19.85 7.16 2.58
C LEU A 491 -19.54 6.23 3.76
N VAL A 492 -19.59 6.72 5.00
CA VAL A 492 -19.23 6.01 6.22
C VAL A 492 -20.33 6.15 7.28
N LYS A 493 -20.88 5.04 7.79
CA LYS A 493 -21.43 4.95 9.16
C LYS A 493 -21.21 3.57 9.78
N GLU A 494 -20.09 3.46 10.50
CA GLU A 494 -19.75 2.75 11.75
C GLU A 494 -20.52 1.53 12.32
N LYS A 495 -21.58 0.97 11.71
CA LYS A 495 -22.29 -0.18 12.34
C LYS A 495 -22.65 -1.34 11.42
N SER A 496 -22.36 -1.27 10.11
CA SER A 496 -22.69 -2.34 9.15
C SER A 496 -21.49 -3.16 8.67
N GLY A 497 -20.25 -2.78 9.01
CA GLY A 497 -19.04 -3.46 8.54
C GLY A 497 -18.76 -3.31 7.04
N ILE A 498 -19.45 -2.39 6.36
CA ILE A 498 -19.33 -2.14 4.92
C ILE A 498 -18.98 -0.66 4.73
N ASP A 499 -17.73 -0.38 4.37
CA ASP A 499 -17.15 0.99 4.36
C ASP A 499 -16.80 1.49 2.95
N GLY A 500 -16.89 2.81 2.75
CA GLY A 500 -16.45 3.53 1.56
C GLY A 500 -17.27 3.30 0.28
N VAL A 501 -16.66 3.61 -0.87
CA VAL A 501 -17.32 3.62 -2.19
C VAL A 501 -17.95 2.27 -2.55
N LEU A 502 -17.24 1.16 -2.31
CA LEU A 502 -17.78 -0.18 -2.55
C LEU A 502 -18.96 -0.49 -1.62
N GLY A 503 -18.92 0.06 -0.40
CA GLY A 503 -20.01 -0.08 0.54
C GLY A 503 -21.29 0.63 0.11
N TRP A 504 -21.14 1.84 -0.43
CA TRP A 504 -22.25 2.55 -1.05
C TRP A 504 -22.90 1.73 -2.17
N TRP A 505 -22.11 1.14 -3.07
CA TRP A 505 -22.63 0.27 -4.14
C TRP A 505 -23.30 -0.99 -3.61
N LYS A 506 -22.84 -1.52 -2.48
CA LYS A 506 -23.48 -2.68 -1.84
C LYS A 506 -24.87 -2.34 -1.30
N ILE A 507 -25.03 -1.15 -0.73
CA ILE A 507 -26.33 -0.65 -0.24
C ILE A 507 -27.28 -0.42 -1.43
N HIS A 508 -26.80 0.24 -2.49
CA HIS A 508 -27.61 0.61 -3.66
C HIS A 508 -27.70 -0.50 -4.72
N GLN A 509 -27.24 -1.73 -4.42
CA GLN A 509 -27.25 -2.85 -5.38
C GLN A 509 -28.65 -3.21 -5.90
N LYS A 510 -29.71 -2.91 -5.14
CA LYS A 510 -31.11 -3.15 -5.54
C LYS A 510 -31.63 -2.07 -6.48
N GLU A 511 -31.13 -0.86 -6.35
CA GLU A 511 -31.46 0.30 -7.21
C GLU A 511 -30.68 0.22 -8.52
N TYR A 512 -29.43 -0.27 -8.44
CA TYR A 512 -28.49 -0.37 -9.55
C TYR A 512 -27.94 -1.80 -9.72
N PRO A 513 -28.76 -2.79 -10.09
CA PRO A 513 -28.37 -4.21 -10.11
C PRO A 513 -27.32 -4.55 -11.17
N CYS A 514 -27.24 -3.83 -12.28
CA CYS A 514 -26.22 -4.03 -13.31
C CYS A 514 -24.99 -3.15 -13.05
N LEU A 515 -25.20 -1.88 -12.71
CA LEU A 515 -24.11 -0.93 -12.48
C LEU A 515 -23.29 -1.27 -11.21
N SER A 516 -23.92 -1.83 -10.17
CA SER A 516 -23.20 -2.35 -8.99
C SER A 516 -22.32 -3.57 -9.30
N LYS A 517 -22.58 -4.33 -10.37
CA LYS A 517 -21.65 -5.36 -10.86
C LYS A 517 -20.42 -4.71 -11.51
N MET A 518 -20.66 -3.72 -12.36
CA MET A 518 -19.59 -2.95 -13.00
C MET A 518 -18.70 -2.25 -11.97
N ALA A 519 -19.29 -1.65 -10.94
CA ALA A 519 -18.56 -1.01 -9.85
C ALA A 519 -17.68 -1.99 -9.07
N ARG A 520 -18.19 -3.21 -8.80
CA ARG A 520 -17.42 -4.27 -8.13
C ARG A 520 -16.27 -4.80 -8.96
N ASP A 521 -16.35 -4.73 -10.29
CA ASP A 521 -15.26 -5.14 -11.17
C ASP A 521 -14.17 -4.08 -11.23
N PHE A 522 -14.54 -2.80 -11.42
CA PHE A 522 -13.60 -1.73 -11.74
C PHE A 522 -13.00 -1.01 -10.52
N LEU A 523 -13.78 -0.72 -9.49
CA LEU A 523 -13.30 0.05 -8.34
C LEU A 523 -12.17 -0.65 -7.54
N PRO A 524 -12.12 -1.99 -7.43
CA PRO A 524 -11.00 -2.67 -6.79
C PRO A 524 -9.68 -2.62 -7.58
N ALA A 525 -9.68 -2.09 -8.82
CA ALA A 525 -8.44 -1.91 -9.54
C ALA A 525 -7.46 -1.03 -8.73
N ALA A 526 -6.24 -1.51 -8.56
CA ALA A 526 -5.21 -0.77 -7.84
C ALA A 526 -4.54 0.25 -8.77
N GLY A 527 -4.60 1.54 -8.40
CA GLY A 527 -3.91 2.61 -9.14
C GLY A 527 -2.38 2.55 -9.03
N THR A 528 -1.84 1.69 -8.14
CA THR A 528 -0.41 1.52 -7.90
C THR A 528 -0.04 0.04 -7.81
N GLY A 529 1.21 -0.29 -8.12
CA GLY A 529 1.79 -1.62 -7.89
C GLY A 529 2.21 -1.87 -6.44
N VAL A 530 2.05 -0.89 -5.54
CA VAL A 530 2.54 -0.95 -4.15
C VAL A 530 1.99 -2.12 -3.35
N PRO A 531 0.68 -2.48 -3.43
CA PRO A 531 0.16 -3.64 -2.71
C PRO A 531 0.88 -4.94 -3.09
N VAL A 532 1.11 -5.13 -4.39
CA VAL A 532 1.79 -6.30 -4.93
C VAL A 532 3.28 -6.27 -4.54
N GLU A 533 3.92 -5.10 -4.58
CA GLU A 533 5.29 -4.93 -4.09
C GLU A 533 5.42 -5.25 -2.60
N ARG A 534 4.46 -4.85 -1.76
CA ARG A 534 4.45 -5.17 -0.33
C ARG A 534 4.30 -6.66 -0.10
N PHE A 535 3.39 -7.30 -0.84
CA PHE A 535 3.19 -8.75 -0.83
C PHE A 535 4.50 -9.49 -1.17
N PHE A 536 5.17 -9.13 -2.27
CA PHE A 536 6.43 -9.75 -2.67
C PHE A 536 7.64 -9.33 -1.82
N SER A 537 7.66 -8.12 -1.27
CA SER A 537 8.72 -7.66 -0.36
C SER A 537 8.77 -8.52 0.90
N SER A 538 7.61 -8.97 1.39
CA SER A 538 7.53 -9.94 2.49
C SER A 538 8.09 -11.32 2.12
N GLY A 539 8.22 -11.62 0.83
CA GLY A 539 8.82 -12.84 0.28
C GLY A 539 10.35 -12.79 0.18
N VAL A 540 10.98 -11.62 0.31
CA VAL A 540 12.46 -11.50 0.31
C VAL A 540 13.06 -12.25 1.50
N ASP A 541 12.39 -12.23 2.66
CA ASP A 541 12.81 -13.00 3.83
C ASP A 541 12.63 -14.51 3.62
N VAL A 542 11.64 -14.92 2.82
CA VAL A 542 11.42 -16.32 2.38
C VAL A 542 12.51 -16.76 1.39
N VAL A 543 13.02 -15.86 0.56
CA VAL A 543 14.14 -16.12 -0.36
C VAL A 543 15.46 -15.63 0.25
N SER A 544 15.73 -16.06 1.49
CA SER A 544 16.98 -15.71 2.18
C SER A 544 18.17 -16.56 1.71
N PRO A 545 19.43 -16.12 1.91
CA PRO A 545 20.61 -16.92 1.61
C PRO A 545 20.64 -18.31 2.26
N LYS A 546 19.96 -18.49 3.40
CA LYS A 546 19.82 -19.77 4.10
C LYS A 546 18.76 -20.70 3.47
N GLN A 547 17.97 -20.21 2.52
CA GLN A 547 16.81 -20.88 1.92
C GLN A 547 16.90 -20.96 0.37
N GLN A 548 18.09 -20.74 -0.20
CA GLN A 548 18.32 -20.66 -1.67
C GLN A 548 18.08 -21.95 -2.46
N SER A 549 17.90 -23.10 -1.78
CA SER A 549 17.67 -24.41 -2.39
C SER A 549 16.17 -24.74 -2.60
N MET A 550 15.27 -23.82 -2.25
CA MET A 550 13.83 -24.06 -2.41
C MET A 550 13.36 -23.94 -3.86
N SER A 551 12.43 -24.80 -4.27
CA SER A 551 11.78 -24.66 -5.58
C SER A 551 10.85 -23.44 -5.59
N ALA A 552 10.64 -22.87 -6.78
CA ALA A 552 9.72 -21.74 -6.97
C ALA A 552 8.30 -22.03 -6.45
N GLN A 553 7.86 -23.28 -6.58
CA GLN A 553 6.55 -23.75 -6.07
C GLN A 553 6.49 -23.67 -4.54
N THR A 554 7.49 -24.16 -3.82
CA THR A 554 7.50 -24.09 -2.35
C THR A 554 7.59 -22.64 -1.86
N ILE A 555 8.33 -21.77 -2.56
CA ILE A 555 8.37 -20.33 -2.27
C ILE A 555 6.98 -19.71 -2.42
N GLN A 556 6.29 -19.99 -3.54
CA GLN A 556 4.93 -19.51 -3.78
C GLN A 556 3.97 -19.93 -2.67
N MET A 557 3.98 -21.22 -2.30
CA MET A 557 3.09 -21.74 -1.26
C MET A 557 3.30 -21.04 0.09
N ARG A 558 4.55 -20.78 0.48
CA ARG A 558 4.87 -20.06 1.72
C ARG A 558 4.40 -18.62 1.71
N ILE A 559 4.67 -17.89 0.62
CA ILE A 559 4.24 -16.50 0.48
C ILE A 559 2.70 -16.41 0.55
N CYS A 560 2.01 -17.29 -0.17
CA CYS A 560 0.55 -17.40 -0.12
C CYS A 560 0.03 -17.70 1.29
N LEU A 561 0.52 -18.76 1.94
CA LEU A 561 0.10 -19.14 3.29
C LEU A 561 0.34 -18.01 4.30
N LYS A 562 1.51 -17.39 4.28
CA LYS A 562 1.82 -16.25 5.15
C LYS A 562 0.84 -15.10 4.96
N ALA A 563 0.49 -14.76 3.72
CA ALA A 563 -0.47 -13.71 3.44
C ALA A 563 -1.92 -14.11 3.79
N TRP A 564 -2.28 -15.38 3.69
CA TRP A 564 -3.60 -15.89 4.09
C TRP A 564 -3.75 -15.92 5.61
N LEU A 565 -2.67 -16.19 6.34
CA LEU A 565 -2.64 -16.26 7.80
C LEU A 565 -2.52 -14.91 8.50
N LYS A 566 -1.89 -13.90 7.88
CA LYS A 566 -1.65 -12.58 8.50
C LYS A 566 -2.77 -11.55 8.29
N GLU A 567 -3.71 -11.78 7.39
CA GLU A 567 -4.71 -10.76 7.04
C GLU A 567 -6.01 -10.89 7.83
N LYS A 568 -6.41 -9.80 8.49
CA LYS A 568 -7.68 -9.65 9.20
C LYS A 568 -8.83 -9.35 8.22
N ASN A 569 -9.30 -10.35 7.47
CA ASN A 569 -10.61 -10.23 6.80
C ASN A 569 -11.51 -11.41 7.13
N SER A 570 -12.83 -11.18 7.14
CA SER A 570 -13.83 -12.17 7.54
C SER A 570 -13.73 -13.46 6.72
N PHE A 571 -13.48 -13.34 5.41
CA PHE A 571 -13.30 -14.48 4.52
C PHE A 571 -12.14 -15.40 4.93
N LYS A 572 -10.96 -14.83 5.20
CA LYS A 572 -9.77 -15.58 5.65
C LYS A 572 -9.96 -16.12 7.06
N HIS A 573 -10.65 -15.38 7.92
CA HIS A 573 -11.03 -15.85 9.25
C HIS A 573 -11.94 -17.08 9.17
N ASP A 574 -12.89 -17.12 8.23
CA ASP A 574 -13.77 -18.29 8.02
C ASP A 574 -12.99 -19.50 7.49
N VAL A 575 -12.04 -19.28 6.58
CA VAL A 575 -11.10 -20.32 6.12
C VAL A 575 -10.28 -20.87 7.29
N PHE A 576 -9.71 -19.98 8.11
CA PHE A 576 -8.91 -20.37 9.28
C PHE A 576 -9.75 -21.12 10.31
N ARG A 577 -10.95 -20.63 10.63
CA ARG A 577 -11.89 -21.28 11.56
C ARG A 577 -12.25 -22.69 11.10
N ALA A 578 -12.44 -22.90 9.80
CA ALA A 578 -12.78 -24.21 9.27
C ALA A 578 -11.67 -25.26 9.47
N ILE A 579 -10.41 -24.84 9.54
CA ILE A 579 -9.26 -25.74 9.79
C ILE A 579 -8.71 -25.62 11.22
N ALA A 580 -9.34 -24.81 12.08
CA ALA A 580 -8.85 -24.49 13.42
C ALA A 580 -8.67 -25.73 14.32
N HIS A 581 -9.47 -26.78 14.08
CA HIS A 581 -9.40 -28.05 14.78
C HIS A 581 -8.00 -28.69 14.74
N LYS A 582 -7.20 -28.43 13.70
CA LYS A 582 -5.82 -28.93 13.57
C LYS A 582 -4.80 -28.24 14.49
N PHE A 583 -5.15 -27.05 14.99
CA PHE A 583 -4.30 -26.25 15.86
C PHE A 583 -4.68 -26.38 17.34
N GLY A 584 -5.59 -27.30 17.68
CA GLY A 584 -6.11 -27.49 19.04
C GLY A 584 -7.10 -26.40 19.47
N ALA A 585 -7.67 -26.51 20.68
CA ALA A 585 -8.52 -25.47 21.24
C ALA A 585 -7.72 -24.16 21.38
N MET A 586 -8.04 -23.18 20.55
CA MET A 586 -7.50 -21.81 20.65
C MET A 586 -8.44 -21.00 21.53
N THR A 587 -7.90 -20.27 22.51
CA THR A 587 -8.69 -19.29 23.28
C THR A 587 -9.15 -18.15 22.37
N ALA A 588 -10.20 -17.43 22.77
CA ALA A 588 -10.63 -16.20 22.08
C ALA A 588 -9.45 -15.20 21.89
N ASP A 589 -8.51 -15.18 22.83
CA ASP A 589 -7.28 -14.37 22.74
C ASP A 589 -6.25 -14.89 21.72
N GLU A 590 -6.20 -16.20 21.45
CA GLU A 590 -5.30 -16.78 20.45
C GLU A 590 -5.79 -16.53 19.02
N THR A 591 -7.11 -16.41 18.83
CA THR A 591 -7.68 -15.88 17.59
C THR A 591 -7.37 -14.39 17.40
N GLU A 592 -7.20 -13.62 18.47
CA GLU A 592 -6.72 -12.23 18.38
C GLU A 592 -5.20 -12.13 18.16
N PHE A 593 -4.39 -13.04 18.70
CA PHE A 593 -2.92 -13.01 18.53
C PHE A 593 -2.44 -13.34 17.12
N VAL A 594 -3.23 -14.12 16.37
CA VAL A 594 -3.04 -14.37 14.93
C VAL A 594 -3.65 -13.24 14.08
N SER A 595 -4.60 -12.48 14.64
CA SER A 595 -5.17 -11.28 14.01
C SER A 595 -4.17 -10.14 14.06
#